data_AF-A0A0L8K1V2-F1
#
_entry.id   AF-A0A0L8K1V2-F1
#
_cell.length_a   1.000
_cell.length_b   1.000
_cell.length_c   1.000
_cell.angle_alpha   90.00
_cell.angle_beta   90.00
_cell.angle_gamma   90.00
#
_symmetry.space_group_name_H-M   'P 1'
#
loop_
_entity.id
_entity.type
_entity.pdbx_description
1 polymer ?
#
loop_
_entity_poly.entity_id
_entity_poly.type
_entity_poly.pdbx_seq_one_letter_code
_entity_poly.pdbx_strand_id
1 'polypeptide(L)'
;MTALRFGYGTNGLANHRLDEALEVVAGLGYSGVALTLDHAHLDPYAPDLPQRLAHTRRKLSALGLGVVVETGARYLLDPWHKHAPTLLDLDPARRAHRLDFLSRAVRIAAELEADAVSLWSGVLGPGTSHDQAWDLLADGCATLVEIAREAGVRLGFEPEPGMLVSDLAGYERLRHTLGDPETFGLTLDIGHCQCLEEETPAQCVRRAAPWLVSVQIEDMRRGVHDHLEFGEGDVDFPSVLEALSETGYQGIVGVELPRHSHSGPQTALRSLNALRAAATPPWTSKALDRLRSDPAAITSLFPVAARGGAPVPGDVTRAQLLQALPAREGELAVILTELYESGDAAERLAVLRALPLLDAAGHLGPHATPLIEDALRTNDARLVTAAVGPYAARHLGQSQWRQAVLKCVFLGVPLDAVAGLDRRSGPELTRMLAAFAAERTAAGRAVPDDVHERLDPPPAPDTLPAQA
;
A
#
# COMPACT_ATOMS: atom_id res chain seq x y z
N MET A 1 6.34 10.82 -9.63
CA MET A 1 4.98 10.34 -9.30
C MET A 1 5.12 9.29 -8.21
N THR A 2 4.32 9.41 -7.16
CA THR A 2 4.26 8.47 -6.03
C THR A 2 3.54 7.19 -6.46
N ALA A 3 3.94 6.05 -5.88
CA ALA A 3 3.29 4.77 -6.16
C ALA A 3 1.85 4.75 -5.62
N LEU A 4 0.91 4.14 -6.34
CA LEU A 4 -0.48 3.96 -5.90
C LEU A 4 -0.54 3.14 -4.60
N ARG A 5 -1.45 3.53 -3.71
CA ARG A 5 -1.68 2.87 -2.42
C ARG A 5 -2.80 1.86 -2.55
N PHE A 6 -2.45 0.60 -2.78
CA PHE A 6 -3.45 -0.48 -2.80
C PHE A 6 -3.93 -0.80 -1.38
N GLY A 7 -5.23 -1.04 -1.26
CA GLY A 7 -5.88 -1.57 -0.07
C GLY A 7 -6.85 -2.71 -0.40
N TYR A 8 -7.42 -3.32 0.63
CA TYR A 8 -8.38 -4.42 0.49
C TYR A 8 -9.60 -4.17 1.38
N GLY A 9 -10.80 -4.45 0.86
CA GLY A 9 -12.05 -4.32 1.56
C GLY A 9 -12.25 -5.41 2.61
N THR A 10 -12.57 -5.00 3.84
CA THR A 10 -12.87 -5.96 4.92
C THR A 10 -14.17 -6.73 4.65
N ASN A 11 -15.07 -6.24 3.79
CA ASN A 11 -16.22 -7.00 3.31
C ASN A 11 -15.84 -8.32 2.60
N GLY A 12 -14.63 -8.42 2.04
CA GLY A 12 -14.03 -9.64 1.48
C GLY A 12 -13.29 -10.51 2.51
N LEU A 13 -13.32 -10.14 3.79
CA LEU A 13 -12.72 -10.86 4.92
C LEU A 13 -13.70 -11.05 6.08
N ALA A 14 -15.02 -10.97 5.84
CA ALA A 14 -16.08 -10.94 6.87
C ALA A 14 -16.12 -12.15 7.83
N ASN A 15 -15.39 -13.23 7.52
CA ASN A 15 -15.26 -14.42 8.37
C ASN A 15 -14.09 -14.34 9.37
N HIS A 16 -13.35 -13.23 9.41
CA HIS A 16 -12.23 -13.01 10.33
C HIS A 16 -12.62 -12.00 11.42
N ARG A 17 -11.93 -12.03 12.56
CA ARG A 17 -11.98 -10.89 13.48
C ARG A 17 -11.21 -9.72 12.85
N LEU A 18 -11.57 -8.50 13.21
CA LEU A 18 -10.96 -7.29 12.61
C LEU A 18 -9.42 -7.31 12.70
N ASP A 19 -8.85 -7.61 13.88
CA ASP A 19 -7.40 -7.64 14.05
C ASP A 19 -6.71 -8.63 13.10
N GLU A 20 -7.30 -9.81 12.89
CA GLU A 20 -6.78 -10.85 12.00
C GLU A 20 -6.89 -10.42 10.54
N ALA A 21 -8.00 -9.79 10.16
CA ALA A 21 -8.18 -9.24 8.82
C ALA A 21 -7.12 -8.17 8.51
N LEU A 22 -6.85 -7.26 9.46
CA LEU A 22 -5.83 -6.22 9.31
C LEU A 22 -4.41 -6.82 9.20
N GLU A 23 -4.10 -7.83 10.01
CA GLU A 23 -2.81 -8.54 9.95
C GLU A 23 -2.61 -9.25 8.62
N VAL A 24 -3.65 -9.90 8.07
CA VAL A 24 -3.60 -10.50 6.73
C VAL A 24 -3.34 -9.45 5.67
N VAL A 25 -4.10 -8.34 5.67
CA VAL A 25 -3.95 -7.26 4.69
C VAL A 25 -2.54 -6.68 4.72
N ALA A 26 -2.03 -6.31 5.89
CA ALA A 26 -0.67 -5.80 6.05
C ALA A 26 0.41 -6.83 5.69
N GLY A 27 0.25 -8.09 6.13
CA GLY A 27 1.20 -9.17 5.88
C GLY A 27 1.35 -9.54 4.40
N LEU A 28 0.30 -9.36 3.60
CA LEU A 28 0.36 -9.51 2.14
C LEU A 28 1.06 -8.33 1.44
N GLY A 29 1.20 -7.19 2.12
CA GLY A 29 1.86 -5.99 1.61
C GLY A 29 0.92 -4.97 0.98
N TYR A 30 -0.35 -4.94 1.38
CA TYR A 30 -1.23 -3.78 1.16
C TYR A 30 -0.82 -2.62 2.07
N SER A 31 -1.19 -1.40 1.65
CA SER A 31 -0.89 -0.14 2.36
C SER A 31 -2.13 0.57 2.90
N GLY A 32 -3.31 0.00 2.67
CA GLY A 32 -4.57 0.54 3.12
C GLY A 32 -5.63 -0.55 3.33
N VAL A 33 -6.71 -0.18 4.00
CA VAL A 33 -7.88 -1.02 4.21
C VAL A 33 -9.15 -0.22 3.96
N ALA A 34 -10.11 -0.82 3.25
CA ALA A 34 -11.47 -0.29 3.20
C ALA A 34 -12.29 -0.99 4.30
N LEU A 35 -12.46 -0.30 5.42
CA LEU A 35 -13.06 -0.82 6.64
C LEU A 35 -14.58 -0.66 6.58
N THR A 36 -15.27 -1.76 6.35
CA THR A 36 -16.72 -1.84 6.36
C THR A 36 -17.20 -1.92 7.81
N LEU A 37 -17.98 -0.94 8.24
CA LEU A 37 -18.60 -0.95 9.56
C LEU A 37 -19.70 -2.02 9.59
N ASP A 38 -19.49 -3.08 10.36
CA ASP A 38 -20.38 -4.24 10.48
C ASP A 38 -20.23 -4.90 11.87
N HIS A 39 -21.17 -5.77 12.23
CA HIS A 39 -21.26 -6.46 13.52
C HIS A 39 -19.94 -7.14 13.93
N ALA A 40 -19.34 -7.88 13.00
CA ALA A 40 -18.15 -8.70 13.26
C ALA A 40 -16.85 -7.88 13.36
N HIS A 41 -16.75 -6.78 12.62
CA HIS A 41 -15.52 -5.99 12.53
C HIS A 41 -15.52 -4.80 13.48
N LEU A 42 -16.25 -3.75 13.15
CA LEU A 42 -16.36 -2.53 13.93
C LEU A 42 -17.82 -2.07 13.92
N ASP A 43 -18.55 -2.52 14.93
CA ASP A 43 -19.97 -2.22 15.09
C ASP A 43 -20.14 -0.79 15.65
N PRO A 44 -20.74 0.14 14.90
CA PRO A 44 -20.93 1.54 15.31
C PRO A 44 -21.94 1.73 16.46
N TYR A 45 -22.64 0.67 16.86
CA TYR A 45 -23.61 0.66 17.96
C TYR A 45 -23.11 -0.10 19.19
N ALA A 46 -21.92 -0.69 19.14
CA ALA A 46 -21.38 -1.44 20.26
C ALA A 46 -21.16 -0.52 21.49
N PRO A 47 -21.52 -0.98 22.71
CA PRO A 47 -21.39 -0.17 23.92
C PRO A 47 -19.93 0.14 24.28
N ASP A 48 -19.00 -0.66 23.79
CA ASP A 48 -17.54 -0.53 23.96
C ASP A 48 -16.84 0.11 22.75
N LEU A 49 -17.59 0.77 21.86
CA LEU A 49 -17.05 1.41 20.66
C LEU A 49 -15.85 2.34 20.95
N PRO A 50 -15.83 3.21 21.98
CA PRO A 50 -14.67 4.06 22.25
C PRO A 50 -13.37 3.26 22.48
N GLN A 51 -13.45 2.15 23.22
CA GLN A 51 -12.31 1.28 23.48
C GLN A 51 -11.87 0.56 22.21
N ARG A 52 -12.84 0.08 21.41
CA ARG A 52 -12.58 -0.58 20.12
C ARG A 52 -11.93 0.37 19.12
N LEU A 53 -12.40 1.61 19.00
CA LEU A 53 -11.81 2.63 18.12
C LEU A 53 -10.36 2.94 18.50
N ALA A 54 -10.10 3.19 19.80
CA ALA A 54 -8.75 3.45 20.27
C ALA A 54 -7.80 2.26 19.99
N HIS A 55 -8.31 1.04 20.09
CA HIS A 55 -7.57 -0.18 19.74
C HIS A 55 -7.32 -0.29 18.23
N THR A 56 -8.36 -0.17 17.41
CA THR A 56 -8.26 -0.22 15.94
C THR A 56 -7.31 0.83 15.41
N ARG A 57 -7.36 2.08 15.91
CA ARG A 57 -6.42 3.15 15.52
C ARG A 57 -4.97 2.79 15.80
N ARG A 58 -4.67 2.28 17.00
CA ARG A 58 -3.31 1.80 17.34
C ARG A 58 -2.87 0.66 16.43
N LYS A 59 -3.77 -0.27 16.12
CA LYS A 59 -3.49 -1.42 15.25
C LYS A 59 -3.20 -0.99 13.82
N LEU A 60 -4.01 -0.10 13.23
CA LEU A 60 -3.78 0.47 11.90
C LEU A 60 -2.42 1.18 11.82
N SER A 61 -2.11 2.02 12.81
CA SER A 61 -0.83 2.72 12.89
C SER A 61 0.36 1.77 13.01
N ALA A 62 0.28 0.75 13.87
CA ALA A 62 1.34 -0.24 14.04
C ALA A 62 1.58 -1.08 12.77
N LEU A 63 0.53 -1.30 11.96
CA LEU A 63 0.60 -2.03 10.69
C LEU A 63 0.94 -1.11 9.50
N GLY A 64 0.97 0.20 9.67
CA GLY A 64 1.20 1.16 8.59
C GLY A 64 0.06 1.21 7.56
N LEU A 65 -1.17 0.87 7.96
CA LEU A 65 -2.34 0.87 7.07
C LEU A 65 -3.07 2.22 7.13
N GLY A 66 -3.28 2.85 5.98
CA GLY A 66 -4.32 3.87 5.84
C GLY A 66 -5.72 3.25 5.86
N VAL A 67 -6.76 4.06 6.07
CA VAL A 67 -8.13 3.56 6.15
C VAL A 67 -9.12 4.45 5.40
N VAL A 68 -10.05 3.82 4.68
CA VAL A 68 -11.32 4.40 4.24
C VAL A 68 -12.43 3.67 5.01
N VAL A 69 -13.44 4.40 5.47
CA VAL A 69 -14.60 3.80 6.15
C VAL A 69 -15.72 3.56 5.14
N GLU A 70 -16.30 2.37 5.12
CA GLU A 70 -17.40 2.01 4.23
C GLU A 70 -18.69 1.73 5.01
N THR A 71 -19.81 2.09 4.40
CA THR A 71 -21.16 2.01 5.01
C THR A 71 -22.08 0.98 4.32
N GLY A 72 -21.47 0.03 3.61
CA GLY A 72 -22.12 -1.02 2.79
C GLY A 72 -22.43 -2.34 3.50
N ALA A 73 -22.43 -2.39 4.84
CA ALA A 73 -22.80 -3.61 5.55
C ALA A 73 -24.24 -4.05 5.25
N ARG A 74 -24.43 -5.35 5.01
CA ARG A 74 -25.68 -5.87 4.45
C ARG A 74 -26.85 -5.78 5.41
N TYR A 75 -26.66 -6.16 6.67
CA TYR A 75 -27.77 -6.36 7.61
C TYR A 75 -27.58 -5.60 8.92
N LEU A 76 -26.73 -4.56 8.92
CA LEU A 76 -26.37 -3.82 10.13
C LEU A 76 -27.56 -3.14 10.80
N LEU A 77 -28.43 -2.51 10.00
CA LEU A 77 -29.57 -1.74 10.52
C LEU A 77 -30.89 -2.50 10.47
N ASP A 78 -30.99 -3.51 9.62
CA ASP A 78 -32.18 -4.35 9.44
C ASP A 78 -31.74 -5.81 9.16
N PRO A 79 -32.11 -6.78 10.01
CA PRO A 79 -31.67 -8.17 9.86
C PRO A 79 -32.37 -8.90 8.70
N TRP A 80 -33.44 -8.33 8.13
CA TRP A 80 -34.25 -8.98 7.08
C TRP A 80 -34.01 -8.35 5.71
N HIS A 81 -33.79 -7.04 5.67
CA HIS A 81 -33.70 -6.29 4.42
C HIS A 81 -32.28 -5.77 4.22
N LYS A 82 -31.60 -6.32 3.21
CA LYS A 82 -30.25 -5.89 2.82
C LYS A 82 -30.24 -4.36 2.65
N HIS A 83 -29.26 -3.69 3.26
CA HIS A 83 -28.96 -2.27 3.15
C HIS A 83 -30.04 -1.32 3.70
N ALA A 84 -31.18 -1.82 4.15
CA ALA A 84 -32.25 -0.99 4.66
C ALA A 84 -32.01 -0.64 6.14
N PRO A 85 -32.52 0.51 6.61
CA PRO A 85 -33.13 1.58 5.82
C PRO A 85 -32.10 2.42 5.07
N THR A 86 -32.55 3.15 4.04
CA THR A 86 -31.73 4.09 3.26
C THR A 86 -32.22 5.53 3.47
N LEU A 87 -31.54 6.52 2.89
CA LEU A 87 -32.02 7.91 2.92
C LEU A 87 -33.32 8.10 2.11
N LEU A 88 -33.67 7.13 1.25
CA LEU A 88 -34.87 7.17 0.40
C LEU A 88 -36.12 6.61 1.09
N ASP A 89 -36.01 6.07 2.30
CA ASP A 89 -37.11 5.43 3.01
C ASP A 89 -38.25 6.44 3.26
N LEU A 90 -39.52 6.08 3.04
CA LEU A 90 -40.62 7.03 3.25
C LEU A 90 -40.94 7.23 4.73
N ASP A 91 -40.61 6.26 5.58
CA ASP A 91 -40.77 6.39 7.02
C ASP A 91 -39.68 7.31 7.61
N PRO A 92 -40.05 8.46 8.19
CA PRO A 92 -39.08 9.38 8.79
C PRO A 92 -38.22 8.76 9.89
N ALA A 93 -38.74 7.81 10.66
CA ALA A 93 -37.97 7.16 11.71
C ALA A 93 -36.90 6.23 11.14
N ARG A 94 -37.22 5.53 10.05
CA ARG A 94 -36.27 4.67 9.32
C ARG A 94 -35.18 5.50 8.64
N ARG A 95 -35.52 6.63 8.00
CA ARG A 95 -34.52 7.57 7.47
C ARG A 95 -33.62 8.14 8.57
N ALA A 96 -34.19 8.55 9.70
CA ALA A 96 -33.43 9.06 10.83
C ALA A 96 -32.42 8.02 11.35
N HIS A 97 -32.78 6.74 11.34
CA HIS A 97 -31.88 5.65 11.71
C HIS A 97 -30.70 5.51 10.72
N ARG A 98 -30.95 5.59 9.40
CA ARG A 98 -29.85 5.61 8.40
C ARG A 98 -28.95 6.84 8.58
N LEU A 99 -29.54 8.00 8.82
CA LEU A 99 -28.79 9.24 9.04
C LEU A 99 -27.93 9.17 10.31
N ASP A 100 -28.44 8.59 11.41
CA ASP A 100 -27.65 8.33 12.62
C ASP A 100 -26.45 7.42 12.33
N PHE A 101 -26.66 6.32 11.60
CA PHE A 101 -25.56 5.43 11.19
C PHE A 101 -24.49 6.15 10.38
N LEU A 102 -24.88 6.90 9.35
CA LEU A 102 -23.93 7.66 8.52
C LEU A 102 -23.21 8.75 9.33
N SER A 103 -23.91 9.40 10.27
CA SER A 103 -23.31 10.37 11.20
C SER A 103 -22.30 9.72 12.15
N ARG A 104 -22.57 8.49 12.61
CA ARG A 104 -21.60 7.70 13.40
C ARG A 104 -20.40 7.31 12.56
N ALA A 105 -20.60 6.90 11.31
CA ALA A 105 -19.52 6.57 10.40
C ALA A 105 -18.55 7.75 10.19
N VAL A 106 -19.07 8.97 10.07
CA VAL A 106 -18.26 10.21 10.01
C VAL A 106 -17.43 10.41 11.29
N ARG A 107 -18.04 10.24 12.48
CA ARG A 107 -17.31 10.37 13.76
C ARG A 107 -16.24 9.28 13.93
N ILE A 108 -16.55 8.06 13.51
CA ILE A 108 -15.62 6.92 13.51
C ILE A 108 -14.45 7.21 12.57
N ALA A 109 -14.72 7.71 11.36
CA ALA A 109 -13.69 8.10 10.40
C ALA A 109 -12.77 9.19 10.95
N ALA A 110 -13.31 10.19 11.64
CA ALA A 110 -12.51 11.23 12.29
C ALA A 110 -11.58 10.63 13.36
N GLU A 111 -12.08 9.75 14.23
CA GLU A 111 -11.27 9.11 15.27
C GLU A 111 -10.21 8.16 14.69
N LEU A 112 -10.50 7.48 13.57
CA LEU A 112 -9.55 6.61 12.88
C LEU A 112 -8.59 7.35 11.94
N GLU A 113 -8.73 8.68 11.80
CA GLU A 113 -7.98 9.50 10.84
C GLU A 113 -8.13 8.97 9.39
N ALA A 114 -9.35 8.58 9.02
CA ALA A 114 -9.66 7.97 7.73
C ALA A 114 -9.63 8.98 6.57
N ASP A 115 -9.22 8.51 5.39
CA ASP A 115 -9.09 9.33 4.17
C ASP A 115 -10.46 9.84 3.67
N ALA A 116 -11.52 9.04 3.86
CA ALA A 116 -12.92 9.33 3.51
C ALA A 116 -13.92 8.35 4.16
N VAL A 117 -15.22 8.69 4.08
CA VAL A 117 -16.36 7.78 4.33
C VAL A 117 -17.11 7.52 3.03
N SER A 118 -17.21 6.26 2.59
CA SER A 118 -18.01 5.88 1.41
C SER A 118 -19.49 5.65 1.76
N LEU A 119 -20.39 6.19 0.93
CA LEU A 119 -21.85 6.06 1.04
C LEU A 119 -22.54 6.09 -0.33
N TRP A 120 -23.76 5.55 -0.41
CA TRP A 120 -24.56 5.43 -1.64
C TRP A 120 -26.03 5.85 -1.41
N SER A 121 -26.82 6.04 -2.48
CA SER A 121 -28.22 6.54 -2.39
C SER A 121 -29.21 5.50 -1.85
N GLY A 122 -29.16 4.29 -2.39
CA GLY A 122 -30.10 3.21 -2.15
C GLY A 122 -31.02 2.96 -3.34
N VAL A 123 -31.74 1.84 -3.28
CA VAL A 123 -32.71 1.44 -4.30
C VAL A 123 -34.05 2.14 -4.06
N LEU A 124 -34.72 2.51 -5.16
CA LEU A 124 -36.03 3.14 -5.10
C LEU A 124 -37.07 2.14 -4.54
N GLY A 125 -37.69 2.50 -3.41
CA GLY A 125 -38.72 1.68 -2.76
C GLY A 125 -40.05 1.65 -3.55
N PRO A 126 -40.88 0.62 -3.37
CA PRO A 126 -42.21 0.57 -3.97
C PRO A 126 -43.06 1.79 -3.58
N GLY A 127 -43.59 2.50 -4.57
CA GLY A 127 -44.48 3.65 -4.35
C GLY A 127 -43.76 5.00 -4.12
N THR A 128 -42.43 5.04 -4.04
CA THR A 128 -41.67 6.29 -4.00
C THR A 128 -41.51 6.83 -5.42
N SER A 129 -41.96 8.06 -5.67
CA SER A 129 -41.70 8.73 -6.94
C SER A 129 -40.22 9.13 -7.05
N HIS A 130 -39.70 9.19 -8.27
CA HIS A 130 -38.31 9.55 -8.52
C HIS A 130 -37.96 10.93 -7.95
N ASP A 131 -38.83 11.93 -8.12
CA ASP A 131 -38.61 13.29 -7.61
C ASP A 131 -38.60 13.32 -6.07
N GLN A 132 -39.54 12.64 -5.43
CA GLN A 132 -39.56 12.53 -3.97
C GLN A 132 -38.31 11.84 -3.42
N ALA A 133 -37.81 10.81 -4.11
CA ALA A 133 -36.58 10.13 -3.69
C ALA A 133 -35.35 11.04 -3.82
N TRP A 134 -35.31 11.87 -4.88
CA TRP A 134 -34.28 12.89 -5.05
C TRP A 134 -34.29 13.94 -3.95
N ASP A 135 -35.46 14.46 -3.59
CA ASP A 135 -35.61 15.43 -2.51
C ASP A 135 -35.13 14.82 -1.17
N LEU A 136 -35.55 13.60 -0.85
CA LEU A 136 -35.14 12.89 0.37
C LEU A 136 -33.62 12.63 0.42
N LEU A 137 -33.03 12.23 -0.71
CA LEU A 137 -31.58 12.02 -0.82
C LEU A 137 -30.83 13.33 -0.61
N ALA A 138 -31.23 14.41 -1.29
CA ALA A 138 -30.60 15.71 -1.19
C ALA A 138 -30.64 16.26 0.23
N ASP A 139 -31.79 16.18 0.91
CA ASP A 139 -31.94 16.62 2.31
C ASP A 139 -31.03 15.83 3.27
N GLY A 140 -30.96 14.51 3.09
CA GLY A 140 -30.11 13.63 3.89
C GLY A 140 -28.61 13.92 3.67
N CYS A 141 -28.20 14.07 2.41
CA CYS A 141 -26.83 14.40 2.04
C CYS A 141 -26.43 15.81 2.51
N ALA A 142 -27.30 16.81 2.41
CA ALA A 142 -27.05 18.16 2.93
C ALA A 142 -26.76 18.15 4.43
N THR A 143 -27.53 17.35 5.19
CA THR A 143 -27.28 17.17 6.63
C THR A 143 -25.92 16.52 6.90
N LEU A 144 -25.56 15.48 6.13
CA LEU A 144 -24.27 14.79 6.28
C LEU A 144 -23.09 15.67 5.90
N VAL A 145 -23.22 16.52 4.89
CA VAL A 145 -22.18 17.47 4.47
C VAL A 145 -21.79 18.39 5.62
N GLU A 146 -22.76 18.92 6.37
CA GLU A 146 -22.48 19.75 7.55
C GLU A 146 -21.79 18.97 8.67
N ILE A 147 -22.25 17.75 8.95
CA ILE A 147 -21.63 16.89 9.97
C ILE A 147 -20.18 16.54 9.59
N ALA A 148 -19.94 16.21 8.32
CA ALA A 148 -18.62 15.89 7.79
C ALA A 148 -17.68 17.11 7.83
N ARG A 149 -18.21 18.30 7.48
CA ARG A 149 -17.48 19.58 7.58
C ARG A 149 -17.04 19.88 9.01
N GLU A 150 -17.93 19.70 9.99
CA GLU A 150 -17.59 19.89 11.41
C GLU A 150 -16.56 18.88 11.92
N ALA A 151 -16.62 17.64 11.44
CA ALA A 151 -15.70 16.57 11.82
C ALA A 151 -14.35 16.62 11.06
N GLY A 152 -14.22 17.45 10.02
CA GLY A 152 -13.04 17.50 9.16
C GLY A 152 -12.86 16.23 8.29
N VAL A 153 -13.96 15.55 7.97
CA VAL A 153 -13.96 14.29 7.20
C VAL A 153 -14.53 14.54 5.80
N ARG A 154 -13.98 13.84 4.80
CA ARG A 154 -14.53 13.86 3.43
C ARG A 154 -15.53 12.74 3.23
N LEU A 155 -16.64 13.04 2.58
CA LEU A 155 -17.62 12.06 2.12
C LEU A 155 -17.27 11.65 0.69
N GLY A 156 -17.24 10.35 0.42
CA GLY A 156 -17.15 9.79 -0.92
C GLY A 156 -18.48 9.19 -1.31
N PHE A 157 -19.25 9.90 -2.13
CA PHE A 157 -20.50 9.34 -2.63
C PHE A 157 -20.22 8.36 -3.77
N GLU A 158 -20.82 7.19 -3.71
CA GLU A 158 -20.63 6.09 -4.64
C GLU A 158 -21.90 5.92 -5.51
N PRO A 159 -21.82 6.20 -6.82
CA PRO A 159 -22.85 5.78 -7.76
C PRO A 159 -22.84 4.26 -7.88
N GLU A 160 -24.00 3.62 -7.67
CA GLU A 160 -24.09 2.16 -7.67
C GLU A 160 -25.18 1.63 -8.62
N PRO A 161 -24.88 0.60 -9.44
CA PRO A 161 -25.86 0.02 -10.34
C PRO A 161 -27.16 -0.41 -9.65
N GLY A 162 -28.29 0.01 -10.23
CA GLY A 162 -29.63 -0.31 -9.70
C GLY A 162 -30.09 0.59 -8.54
N MET A 163 -29.30 1.58 -8.11
CA MET A 163 -29.69 2.60 -7.15
C MET A 163 -30.23 3.88 -7.81
N LEU A 164 -30.80 4.80 -7.02
CA LEU A 164 -31.30 6.10 -7.52
C LEU A 164 -30.23 6.92 -8.24
N VAL A 165 -29.01 6.95 -7.68
CA VAL A 165 -27.83 7.52 -8.32
C VAL A 165 -26.92 6.36 -8.72
N SER A 166 -26.92 6.03 -10.01
CA SER A 166 -26.22 4.87 -10.55
C SER A 166 -25.02 5.20 -11.43
N ASP A 167 -24.83 6.46 -11.78
CA ASP A 167 -23.78 6.94 -12.69
C ASP A 167 -23.19 8.28 -12.24
N LEU A 168 -22.10 8.69 -12.90
CA LEU A 168 -21.37 9.92 -12.65
C LEU A 168 -22.21 11.17 -12.91
N ALA A 169 -23.10 11.14 -13.91
CA ALA A 169 -23.99 12.26 -14.20
C ALA A 169 -24.99 12.50 -13.06
N GLY A 170 -25.52 11.44 -12.47
CA GLY A 170 -26.36 11.48 -11.28
C GLY A 170 -25.59 12.04 -10.09
N TYR A 171 -24.35 11.60 -9.86
CA TYR A 171 -23.52 12.19 -8.81
C TYR A 171 -23.26 13.69 -9.03
N GLU A 172 -22.89 14.11 -10.24
CA GLU A 172 -22.66 15.52 -10.58
C GLU A 172 -23.92 16.37 -10.32
N ARG A 173 -25.10 15.86 -10.69
CA ARG A 173 -26.38 16.50 -10.38
C ARG A 173 -26.61 16.63 -8.88
N LEU A 174 -26.37 15.58 -8.11
CA LEU A 174 -26.51 15.60 -6.65
C LEU A 174 -25.56 16.62 -6.03
N ARG A 175 -24.28 16.57 -6.41
CA ARG A 175 -23.26 17.50 -5.94
C ARG A 175 -23.61 18.96 -6.23
N HIS A 176 -24.09 19.25 -7.44
CA HIS A 176 -24.52 20.60 -7.80
C HIS A 176 -25.76 21.06 -7.00
N THR A 177 -26.71 20.14 -6.76
CA THR A 177 -27.90 20.40 -5.94
C THR A 177 -27.52 20.78 -4.50
N LEU A 178 -26.43 20.21 -3.97
CA LEU A 178 -25.88 20.52 -2.65
C LEU A 178 -25.03 21.81 -2.63
N GLY A 179 -24.86 22.50 -3.77
CA GLY A 179 -24.05 23.71 -3.86
C GLY A 179 -22.55 23.46 -4.01
N ASP A 180 -22.16 22.32 -4.58
CA ASP A 180 -20.78 21.99 -4.92
C ASP A 180 -19.78 21.98 -3.73
N PRO A 181 -20.13 21.45 -2.55
CA PRO A 181 -19.26 21.50 -1.38
C PRO A 181 -17.98 20.69 -1.56
N GLU A 182 -16.87 21.18 -1.01
CA GLU A 182 -15.55 20.52 -1.06
C GLU A 182 -15.52 19.22 -0.26
N THR A 183 -16.31 19.14 0.83
CA THR A 183 -16.39 17.95 1.69
C THR A 183 -17.18 16.80 1.07
N PHE A 184 -17.91 17.04 -0.03
CA PHE A 184 -18.67 16.02 -0.77
C PHE A 184 -17.94 15.66 -2.06
N GLY A 185 -17.13 14.63 -1.97
CA GLY A 185 -16.42 14.01 -3.08
C GLY A 185 -17.08 12.72 -3.55
N LEU A 186 -16.35 12.00 -4.39
CA LEU A 186 -16.77 10.75 -5.02
C LEU A 186 -15.91 9.58 -4.52
N THR A 187 -16.59 8.48 -4.20
CA THR A 187 -15.97 7.15 -4.23
C THR A 187 -16.20 6.60 -5.64
N LEU A 188 -15.14 6.47 -6.42
CA LEU A 188 -15.24 5.91 -7.77
C LEU A 188 -15.03 4.40 -7.72
N ASP A 189 -16.08 3.65 -7.97
CA ASP A 189 -16.00 2.21 -8.22
C ASP A 189 -15.71 1.96 -9.71
N ILE A 190 -14.60 1.28 -9.98
CA ILE A 190 -14.11 1.04 -11.34
C ILE A 190 -14.96 -0.01 -12.07
N GLY A 191 -15.43 -1.04 -11.37
CA GLY A 191 -16.33 -2.06 -11.92
C GLY A 191 -17.68 -1.47 -12.30
N HIS A 192 -18.25 -0.58 -11.48
CA HIS A 192 -19.50 0.14 -11.75
C HIS A 192 -19.36 1.04 -12.99
N CYS A 193 -18.22 1.72 -13.15
CA CYS A 193 -17.90 2.44 -14.38
C CYS A 193 -17.92 1.49 -15.59
N GLN A 194 -17.28 0.33 -15.49
CA GLN A 194 -17.30 -0.68 -16.55
C GLN A 194 -18.71 -1.23 -16.81
N CYS A 195 -19.53 -1.37 -15.78
CA CYS A 195 -20.88 -1.89 -15.88
C CYS A 195 -21.82 -0.93 -16.61
N LEU A 196 -21.82 0.36 -16.23
CA LEU A 196 -22.88 1.30 -16.62
C LEU A 196 -22.44 2.51 -17.44
N GLU A 197 -21.22 3.03 -17.24
CA GLU A 197 -20.79 4.26 -17.92
C GLU A 197 -20.56 4.03 -19.41
N GLU A 198 -20.96 4.99 -20.25
CA GLU A 198 -20.63 4.97 -21.67
C GLU A 198 -19.12 5.13 -21.91
N GLU A 199 -18.48 5.93 -21.05
CA GLU A 199 -17.04 6.14 -21.03
C GLU A 199 -16.29 4.89 -20.57
N THR A 200 -15.02 4.77 -20.97
CA THR A 200 -14.14 3.75 -20.40
C THR A 200 -13.83 4.06 -18.92
N PRO A 201 -13.54 3.06 -18.07
CA PRO A 201 -13.19 3.33 -16.68
C PRO A 201 -12.01 4.31 -16.51
N ALA A 202 -11.01 4.28 -17.41
CA ALA A 202 -9.90 5.23 -17.41
C ALA A 202 -10.32 6.68 -17.76
N GLN A 203 -11.36 6.86 -18.59
CA GLN A 203 -11.94 8.18 -18.84
C GLN A 203 -12.77 8.64 -17.63
N CYS A 204 -13.55 7.75 -17.02
CA CYS A 204 -14.27 8.02 -15.78
C CYS A 204 -13.34 8.51 -14.67
N VAL A 205 -12.17 7.87 -14.50
CA VAL A 205 -11.12 8.32 -13.56
C VAL A 205 -10.71 9.77 -13.84
N ARG A 206 -10.42 10.11 -15.11
CA ARG A 206 -9.99 11.48 -15.47
C ARG A 206 -11.10 12.51 -15.26
N ARG A 207 -12.34 12.16 -15.56
CA ARG A 207 -13.52 12.98 -15.30
C ARG A 207 -13.72 13.21 -13.80
N ALA A 208 -13.57 12.16 -13.00
CA ALA A 208 -13.79 12.20 -11.56
C ALA A 208 -12.66 12.87 -10.75
N ALA A 209 -11.47 13.02 -11.32
CA ALA A 209 -10.27 13.50 -10.65
C ALA A 209 -10.44 14.74 -9.74
N PRO A 210 -11.23 15.78 -10.11
CA PRO A 210 -11.35 16.98 -9.27
C PRO A 210 -12.05 16.75 -7.93
N TRP A 211 -12.80 15.66 -7.78
CA TRP A 211 -13.59 15.34 -6.58
C TRP A 211 -13.36 13.92 -6.07
N LEU A 212 -12.36 13.21 -6.60
CA LEU A 212 -12.07 11.83 -6.23
C LEU A 212 -11.45 11.74 -4.83
N VAL A 213 -12.14 11.10 -3.88
CA VAL A 213 -11.67 10.95 -2.50
C VAL A 213 -11.38 9.50 -2.10
N SER A 214 -12.01 8.54 -2.79
CA SER A 214 -11.80 7.10 -2.62
C SER A 214 -11.96 6.36 -3.94
N VAL A 215 -11.30 5.22 -4.11
CA VAL A 215 -11.44 4.35 -5.28
C VAL A 215 -11.71 2.93 -4.80
N GLN A 216 -12.76 2.30 -5.34
CA GLN A 216 -13.01 0.87 -5.22
C GLN A 216 -12.66 0.19 -6.54
N ILE A 217 -12.11 -1.02 -6.48
CA ILE A 217 -11.62 -1.72 -7.66
C ILE A 217 -11.82 -3.24 -7.61
N GLU A 218 -12.44 -3.75 -8.65
CA GLU A 218 -12.77 -5.14 -8.90
C GLU A 218 -12.96 -5.30 -10.40
N ASP A 219 -13.12 -6.53 -10.85
CA ASP A 219 -13.46 -6.77 -12.23
C ASP A 219 -14.98 -6.85 -12.40
N MET A 220 -15.46 -6.42 -13.56
CA MET A 220 -16.88 -6.41 -13.86
C MET A 220 -17.11 -6.49 -15.37
N ARG A 221 -18.26 -7.01 -15.76
CA ARG A 221 -18.66 -7.08 -17.17
C ARG A 221 -19.61 -5.95 -17.54
N ARG A 222 -19.58 -5.53 -18.79
CA ARG A 222 -20.51 -4.50 -19.30
C ARG A 222 -21.96 -4.94 -19.09
N GLY A 223 -22.77 -4.10 -18.45
CA GLY A 223 -24.20 -4.34 -18.22
C GLY A 223 -24.54 -5.44 -17.20
N VAL A 224 -23.57 -6.00 -16.49
CA VAL A 224 -23.79 -7.03 -15.46
C VAL A 224 -23.13 -6.59 -14.16
N HIS A 225 -23.95 -6.27 -13.16
CA HIS A 225 -23.49 -5.90 -11.83
C HIS A 225 -23.12 -7.16 -11.02
N ASP A 226 -21.89 -7.62 -11.21
CA ASP A 226 -21.29 -8.72 -10.45
C ASP A 226 -19.81 -8.41 -10.18
N HIS A 227 -19.39 -8.50 -8.91
CA HIS A 227 -18.03 -8.18 -8.49
C HIS A 227 -17.18 -9.43 -8.68
N LEU A 228 -16.28 -9.39 -9.67
CA LEU A 228 -15.47 -10.52 -10.10
C LEU A 228 -14.00 -10.34 -9.68
N GLU A 229 -13.28 -11.45 -9.53
CA GLU A 229 -11.82 -11.39 -9.36
C GLU A 229 -11.16 -10.83 -10.63
N PHE A 230 -10.00 -10.19 -10.46
CA PHE A 230 -9.22 -9.61 -11.56
C PHE A 230 -8.93 -10.62 -12.68
N GLY A 231 -9.36 -10.30 -13.91
CA GLY A 231 -9.17 -11.12 -15.10
C GLY A 231 -10.40 -11.94 -15.50
N GLU A 232 -11.51 -11.86 -14.76
CA GLU A 232 -12.76 -12.57 -15.06
C GLU A 232 -13.84 -11.69 -15.72
N GLY A 233 -13.60 -10.38 -15.76
CA GLY A 233 -14.44 -9.38 -16.40
C GLY A 233 -13.72 -8.67 -17.56
N ASP A 234 -14.13 -7.42 -17.80
CA ASP A 234 -13.78 -6.66 -19.00
C ASP A 234 -12.95 -5.39 -18.70
N VAL A 235 -12.53 -5.17 -17.45
CA VAL A 235 -11.85 -3.92 -17.05
C VAL A 235 -10.40 -3.90 -17.56
N ASP A 236 -10.03 -2.81 -18.24
CA ASP A 236 -8.63 -2.51 -18.61
C ASP A 236 -7.86 -1.88 -17.42
N PHE A 237 -7.42 -2.72 -16.48
CA PHE A 237 -6.73 -2.26 -15.27
C PHE A 237 -5.46 -1.44 -15.53
N PRO A 238 -4.54 -1.80 -16.45
CA PRO A 238 -3.40 -0.96 -16.78
C PRO A 238 -3.77 0.49 -17.11
N SER A 239 -4.78 0.69 -17.98
CA SER A 239 -5.25 2.03 -18.35
C SER A 239 -5.89 2.79 -17.18
N VAL A 240 -6.61 2.09 -16.29
CA VAL A 240 -7.19 2.69 -15.07
C VAL A 240 -6.10 3.16 -14.11
N LEU A 241 -5.12 2.30 -13.82
CA LEU A 241 -4.03 2.61 -12.89
C LEU A 241 -3.11 3.71 -13.43
N GLU A 242 -2.90 3.76 -14.76
CA GLU A 242 -2.23 4.88 -15.42
C GLU A 242 -3.02 6.18 -15.24
N ALA A 243 -4.33 6.19 -15.50
CA ALA A 243 -5.17 7.37 -15.32
C ALA A 243 -5.19 7.89 -13.86
N LEU A 244 -5.22 6.99 -12.87
CA LEU A 244 -5.11 7.37 -11.44
C LEU A 244 -3.77 8.01 -11.14
N SER A 245 -2.69 7.48 -11.73
CA SER A 245 -1.35 8.02 -11.55
C SER A 245 -1.19 9.39 -12.24
N GLU A 246 -1.69 9.55 -13.47
CA GLU A 246 -1.69 10.80 -14.25
C GLU A 246 -2.42 11.94 -13.54
N THR A 247 -3.56 11.63 -12.93
CA THR A 247 -4.38 12.59 -12.18
C THR A 247 -3.80 12.92 -10.80
N GLY A 248 -2.74 12.21 -10.39
CA GLY A 248 -2.05 12.45 -9.12
C GLY A 248 -2.80 11.91 -7.91
N TYR A 249 -3.74 10.97 -8.07
CA TYR A 249 -4.49 10.39 -6.97
C TYR A 249 -3.56 9.74 -5.93
N GLN A 250 -3.73 10.13 -4.64
CA GLN A 250 -2.90 9.67 -3.51
C GLN A 250 -3.69 8.86 -2.47
N GLY A 251 -5.00 8.71 -2.66
CA GLY A 251 -5.85 7.94 -1.75
C GLY A 251 -5.67 6.44 -1.92
N ILE A 252 -6.45 5.68 -1.16
CA ILE A 252 -6.47 4.22 -1.23
C ILE A 252 -7.23 3.78 -2.48
N VAL A 253 -6.68 2.79 -3.18
CA VAL A 253 -7.36 2.01 -4.22
C VAL A 253 -7.73 0.67 -3.58
N GLY A 254 -8.96 0.57 -3.09
CA GLY A 254 -9.44 -0.54 -2.27
C GLY A 254 -10.09 -1.64 -3.10
N VAL A 255 -9.60 -2.87 -3.00
CA VAL A 255 -10.22 -4.01 -3.68
C VAL A 255 -11.57 -4.36 -3.05
N GLU A 256 -12.65 -4.41 -3.84
CA GLU A 256 -14.00 -4.68 -3.33
C GLU A 256 -14.58 -6.02 -3.80
N LEU A 257 -14.45 -7.05 -2.96
CA LEU A 257 -14.89 -8.42 -3.29
C LEU A 257 -15.78 -9.05 -2.19
N PRO A 258 -16.96 -8.47 -1.90
CA PRO A 258 -17.79 -8.85 -0.76
C PRO A 258 -18.34 -10.28 -0.80
N ARG A 259 -18.30 -10.96 -1.96
CA ARG A 259 -18.77 -12.36 -2.13
C ARG A 259 -17.64 -13.40 -2.00
N HIS A 260 -16.40 -12.96 -1.80
CA HIS A 260 -15.21 -13.81 -1.80
C HIS A 260 -14.64 -14.10 -0.41
N SER A 261 -15.36 -13.71 0.65
CA SER A 261 -14.96 -13.96 2.05
C SER A 261 -14.70 -15.43 2.41
N HIS A 262 -15.23 -16.39 1.64
CA HIS A 262 -14.98 -17.82 1.83
C HIS A 262 -13.52 -18.23 1.52
N SER A 263 -12.79 -17.43 0.72
CA SER A 263 -11.39 -17.66 0.31
C SER A 263 -10.53 -16.39 0.50
N GLY A 264 -10.93 -15.53 1.43
CA GLY A 264 -10.48 -14.14 1.57
C GLY A 264 -8.96 -13.92 1.47
N PRO A 265 -8.10 -14.55 2.30
CA PRO A 265 -6.65 -14.33 2.24
C PRO A 265 -6.03 -14.70 0.89
N GLN A 266 -6.49 -15.78 0.26
CA GLN A 266 -5.98 -16.20 -1.05
C GLN A 266 -6.47 -15.24 -2.16
N THR A 267 -7.72 -14.80 -2.09
CA THR A 267 -8.28 -13.81 -3.03
C THR A 267 -7.57 -12.46 -2.88
N ALA A 268 -7.30 -12.01 -1.66
CA ALA A 268 -6.51 -10.81 -1.40
C ALA A 268 -5.09 -10.89 -1.96
N LEU A 269 -4.41 -12.04 -1.81
CA LEU A 269 -3.09 -12.26 -2.40
C LEU A 269 -3.12 -12.20 -3.94
N ARG A 270 -4.07 -12.91 -4.56
CA ARG A 270 -4.23 -12.89 -6.03
C ARG A 270 -4.52 -11.48 -6.54
N SER A 271 -5.41 -10.76 -5.86
CA SER A 271 -5.77 -9.38 -6.19
C SER A 271 -4.58 -8.44 -6.15
N LEU A 272 -3.76 -8.49 -5.10
CA LEU A 272 -2.57 -7.64 -4.99
C LEU A 272 -1.56 -7.95 -6.09
N ASN A 273 -1.37 -9.22 -6.42
CA ASN A 273 -0.48 -9.64 -7.49
C ASN A 273 -0.98 -9.15 -8.85
N ALA A 274 -2.29 -9.24 -9.11
CA ALA A 274 -2.91 -8.74 -10.33
C ALA A 274 -2.75 -7.21 -10.45
N LEU A 275 -3.02 -6.46 -9.39
CA LEU A 275 -2.83 -5.01 -9.36
C LEU A 275 -1.38 -4.59 -9.57
N ARG A 276 -0.42 -5.26 -8.92
CA ARG A 276 1.02 -5.00 -9.14
C ARG A 276 1.45 -5.34 -10.57
N ALA A 277 0.92 -6.41 -11.15
CA ALA A 277 1.17 -6.77 -12.54
C ALA A 277 0.57 -5.72 -13.50
N ALA A 278 -0.66 -5.27 -13.27
CA ALA A 278 -1.33 -4.25 -14.07
C ALA A 278 -0.65 -2.87 -13.94
N ALA A 279 -0.14 -2.53 -12.76
CA ALA A 279 0.64 -1.31 -12.52
C ALA A 279 2.06 -1.39 -13.10
N THR A 280 2.49 -2.55 -13.61
CA THR A 280 3.82 -2.71 -14.18
C THR A 280 3.86 -2.01 -15.55
N PRO A 281 4.78 -1.05 -15.77
CA PRO A 281 4.85 -0.32 -17.02
C PRO A 281 4.99 -1.24 -18.25
N PRO A 282 4.40 -0.91 -19.41
CA PRO A 282 4.40 -1.77 -20.59
C PRO A 282 5.80 -2.22 -21.04
N TRP A 283 6.79 -1.34 -20.92
CA TRP A 283 8.18 -1.68 -21.21
C TRP A 283 8.70 -2.73 -20.24
N THR A 284 8.45 -2.57 -18.93
CA THR A 284 8.89 -3.51 -17.89
C THR A 284 8.25 -4.88 -18.11
N SER A 285 6.94 -4.92 -18.39
CA SER A 285 6.23 -6.17 -18.72
C SER A 285 6.89 -6.88 -19.92
N LYS A 286 7.09 -6.18 -21.04
CA LYS A 286 7.78 -6.73 -22.23
C LYS A 286 9.22 -7.15 -21.94
N ALA A 287 9.93 -6.42 -21.09
CA ALA A 287 11.29 -6.75 -20.70
C ALA A 287 11.33 -8.05 -19.87
N LEU A 288 10.40 -8.21 -18.93
CA LEU A 288 10.26 -9.43 -18.13
C LEU A 288 9.90 -10.65 -19.01
N ASP A 289 8.98 -10.49 -19.96
CA ASP A 289 8.63 -11.55 -20.91
C ASP A 289 9.82 -11.94 -21.80
N ARG A 290 10.56 -10.94 -22.29
CA ARG A 290 11.78 -11.19 -23.06
C ARG A 290 12.80 -11.96 -22.23
N LEU A 291 13.01 -11.59 -20.97
CA LEU A 291 13.95 -12.29 -20.07
C LEU A 291 13.58 -13.73 -19.80
N ARG A 292 12.28 -14.06 -19.72
CA ARG A 292 11.81 -15.45 -19.58
C ARG A 292 12.20 -16.32 -20.78
N SER A 293 12.20 -15.74 -21.99
CA SER A 293 12.56 -16.44 -23.23
C SER A 293 14.06 -16.39 -23.57
N ASP A 294 14.74 -15.31 -23.18
CA ASP A 294 16.13 -15.00 -23.50
C ASP A 294 16.77 -14.27 -22.30
N PRO A 295 17.35 -15.02 -21.34
CA PRO A 295 18.00 -14.42 -20.17
C PRO A 295 19.17 -13.49 -20.54
N ALA A 296 19.82 -13.70 -21.70
CA ALA A 296 20.93 -12.86 -22.14
C ALA A 296 20.50 -11.42 -22.47
N ALA A 297 19.21 -11.20 -22.72
CA ALA A 297 18.64 -9.88 -22.95
C ALA A 297 18.86 -8.90 -21.78
N ILE A 298 19.13 -9.39 -20.57
CA ILE A 298 19.38 -8.58 -19.38
C ILE A 298 20.47 -7.53 -19.58
N THR A 299 21.52 -7.88 -20.32
CA THR A 299 22.65 -6.98 -20.64
C THR A 299 22.20 -5.73 -21.40
N SER A 300 21.15 -5.84 -22.22
CA SER A 300 20.57 -4.73 -22.97
C SER A 300 19.42 -4.01 -22.24
N LEU A 301 18.68 -4.73 -21.39
CA LEU A 301 17.49 -4.22 -20.70
C LEU A 301 17.84 -3.49 -19.40
N PHE A 302 18.81 -4.02 -18.64
CA PHE A 302 19.21 -3.47 -17.34
C PHE A 302 19.69 -2.01 -17.40
N PRO A 303 20.48 -1.58 -18.41
CA PRO A 303 20.94 -0.20 -18.47
C PRO A 303 19.82 0.80 -18.79
N VAL A 304 18.88 0.40 -19.64
CA VAL A 304 17.77 1.27 -20.06
C VAL A 304 16.57 1.22 -19.11
N ALA A 305 16.60 0.36 -18.09
CA ALA A 305 15.49 0.13 -17.17
C ALA A 305 14.98 1.39 -16.46
N ALA A 306 15.86 2.34 -16.14
CA ALA A 306 15.45 3.60 -15.54
C ALA A 306 14.58 4.48 -16.46
N ARG A 307 14.81 4.41 -17.78
CA ARG A 307 14.00 5.14 -18.77
C ARG A 307 12.81 4.32 -19.22
N GLY A 308 13.03 3.03 -19.50
CA GLY A 308 11.99 2.13 -19.98
C GLY A 308 10.92 1.85 -18.93
N GLY A 309 11.32 1.62 -17.68
CA GLY A 309 10.42 1.32 -16.57
C GLY A 309 9.75 2.54 -15.93
N ALA A 310 9.89 3.74 -16.50
CA ALA A 310 9.18 4.90 -15.99
C ALA A 310 7.64 4.66 -15.99
N PRO A 311 6.91 5.18 -15.00
CA PRO A 311 7.35 6.09 -13.93
C PRO A 311 7.97 5.40 -12.70
N VAL A 312 8.11 4.07 -12.71
CA VAL A 312 8.71 3.31 -11.60
C VAL A 312 10.19 3.69 -11.46
N PRO A 313 10.69 3.93 -10.23
CA PRO A 313 12.12 4.18 -10.01
C PRO A 313 12.99 3.08 -10.63
N GLY A 314 14.05 3.50 -11.33
CA GLY A 314 14.86 2.58 -12.11
C GLY A 314 15.56 1.49 -11.30
N ASP A 315 15.82 1.70 -10.01
CA ASP A 315 16.36 0.66 -9.13
C ASP A 315 15.32 -0.42 -8.80
N VAL A 316 14.04 -0.05 -8.62
CA VAL A 316 12.93 -0.98 -8.46
C VAL A 316 12.74 -1.81 -9.74
N THR A 317 12.72 -1.16 -10.91
CA THR A 317 12.61 -1.88 -12.20
C THR A 317 13.77 -2.85 -12.39
N ARG A 318 15.01 -2.41 -12.11
CA ARG A 318 16.20 -3.28 -12.19
C ARG A 318 16.10 -4.49 -11.25
N ALA A 319 15.65 -4.29 -10.01
CA ALA A 319 15.44 -5.39 -9.08
C ALA A 319 14.41 -6.40 -9.59
N GLN A 320 13.32 -5.94 -10.23
CA GLN A 320 12.34 -6.83 -10.87
C GLN A 320 12.95 -7.64 -12.01
N LEU A 321 13.76 -7.01 -12.87
CA LEU A 321 14.45 -7.71 -13.95
C LEU A 321 15.40 -8.80 -13.42
N LEU A 322 16.17 -8.51 -12.37
CA LEU A 322 17.09 -9.48 -11.76
C LEU A 322 16.35 -10.66 -11.11
N GLN A 323 15.21 -10.41 -10.45
CA GLN A 323 14.40 -11.47 -9.83
C GLN A 323 13.72 -12.38 -10.86
N ALA A 324 13.47 -11.88 -12.07
CA ALA A 324 12.83 -12.65 -13.14
C ALA A 324 13.79 -13.55 -13.93
N LEU A 325 15.10 -13.47 -13.68
CA LEU A 325 16.09 -14.30 -14.36
C LEU A 325 15.88 -15.78 -13.98
N PRO A 326 15.69 -16.69 -14.96
CA PRO A 326 15.61 -18.12 -14.71
C PRO A 326 17.03 -18.70 -14.56
N ALA A 327 17.78 -18.25 -13.55
CA ALA A 327 19.18 -18.65 -13.35
C ALA A 327 19.30 -19.72 -12.26
N ARG A 328 20.12 -20.75 -12.52
CA ARG A 328 20.48 -21.76 -11.52
C ARG A 328 21.54 -21.20 -10.55
N GLU A 329 21.77 -21.95 -9.47
CA GLU A 329 22.82 -21.65 -8.49
C GLU A 329 24.17 -21.43 -9.18
N GLY A 330 24.81 -20.28 -8.91
CA GLY A 330 26.11 -19.89 -9.49
C GLY A 330 26.05 -19.16 -10.83
N GLU A 331 25.08 -19.46 -11.72
CA GLU A 331 24.90 -18.75 -13.00
C GLU A 331 24.48 -17.28 -12.76
N LEU A 332 23.63 -17.06 -11.76
CA LEU A 332 23.16 -15.72 -11.40
C LEU A 332 24.33 -14.82 -10.97
N ALA A 333 25.31 -15.35 -10.25
CA ALA A 333 26.47 -14.58 -9.80
C ALA A 333 27.34 -14.10 -10.97
N VAL A 334 27.48 -14.90 -12.03
CA VAL A 334 28.21 -14.51 -13.25
C VAL A 334 27.51 -13.34 -13.94
N ILE A 335 26.20 -13.44 -14.16
CA ILE A 335 25.40 -12.38 -14.78
C ILE A 335 25.48 -11.08 -13.95
N LEU A 336 25.32 -11.18 -12.62
CA LEU A 336 25.42 -10.02 -11.74
C LEU A 336 26.81 -9.39 -11.77
N THR A 337 27.87 -10.20 -11.92
CA THR A 337 29.24 -9.70 -12.06
C THR A 337 29.41 -8.91 -13.34
N GLU A 338 28.95 -9.43 -14.48
CA GLU A 338 29.00 -8.73 -15.76
C GLU A 338 28.24 -7.39 -15.72
N LEU A 339 27.03 -7.38 -15.16
CA LEU A 339 26.22 -6.17 -15.01
C LEU A 339 26.86 -5.15 -14.08
N TYR A 340 27.49 -5.60 -12.99
CA TYR A 340 28.17 -4.73 -12.04
C TYR A 340 29.45 -4.13 -12.63
N GLU A 341 30.27 -4.94 -13.31
CA GLU A 341 31.54 -4.48 -13.88
C GLU A 341 31.35 -3.48 -15.01
N SER A 342 30.40 -3.76 -15.91
CA SER A 342 30.07 -2.91 -17.06
C SER A 342 29.16 -1.72 -16.73
N GLY A 343 28.50 -1.74 -15.57
CA GLY A 343 27.47 -0.78 -15.20
C GLY A 343 27.98 0.53 -14.59
N ASP A 344 27.17 1.57 -14.71
CA ASP A 344 27.38 2.85 -14.04
C ASP A 344 27.13 2.77 -12.50
N ALA A 345 27.31 3.88 -11.79
CA ALA A 345 27.13 3.90 -10.33
C ALA A 345 25.71 3.53 -9.88
N ALA A 346 24.68 3.87 -10.65
CA ALA A 346 23.29 3.54 -10.32
C ALA A 346 22.98 2.06 -10.59
N GLU A 347 23.54 1.51 -11.67
CA GLU A 347 23.43 0.10 -12.04
C GLU A 347 24.14 -0.80 -11.03
N ARG A 348 25.38 -0.45 -10.66
CA ARG A 348 26.12 -1.12 -9.59
C ARG A 348 25.37 -1.10 -8.27
N LEU A 349 24.81 0.04 -7.90
CA LEU A 349 24.01 0.19 -6.69
C LEU A 349 22.77 -0.72 -6.71
N ALA A 350 22.09 -0.80 -7.86
CA ALA A 350 20.93 -1.67 -8.04
C ALA A 350 21.29 -3.16 -7.89
N VAL A 351 22.43 -3.60 -8.45
CA VAL A 351 22.95 -4.97 -8.27
C VAL A 351 23.17 -5.27 -6.79
N LEU A 352 23.92 -4.40 -6.07
CA LEU A 352 24.23 -4.60 -4.65
C LEU A 352 22.97 -4.66 -3.78
N ARG A 353 22.00 -3.78 -4.04
CA ARG A 353 20.72 -3.75 -3.30
C ARG A 353 19.86 -5.00 -3.55
N ALA A 354 20.00 -5.65 -4.70
CA ALA A 354 19.23 -6.86 -5.02
C ALA A 354 19.79 -8.12 -4.34
N LEU A 355 21.07 -8.14 -3.95
CA LEU A 355 21.74 -9.33 -3.41
C LEU A 355 21.01 -10.01 -2.23
N PRO A 356 20.50 -9.28 -1.20
CA PRO A 356 19.81 -9.92 -0.09
C PRO A 356 18.54 -10.68 -0.50
N LEU A 357 17.77 -10.13 -1.45
CA LEU A 357 16.53 -10.74 -1.94
C LEU A 357 16.83 -11.98 -2.78
N LEU A 358 17.79 -11.87 -3.69
CA LEU A 358 18.19 -12.97 -4.57
C LEU A 358 18.86 -14.11 -3.76
N ASP A 359 19.60 -13.80 -2.69
CA ASP A 359 20.18 -14.78 -1.77
C ASP A 359 19.13 -15.49 -0.90
N ALA A 360 18.11 -14.76 -0.43
CA ALA A 360 16.99 -15.35 0.28
C ALA A 360 16.19 -16.36 -0.58
N ALA A 361 16.18 -16.17 -1.90
CA ALA A 361 15.59 -17.12 -2.84
C ALA A 361 16.43 -18.39 -3.05
N GLY A 362 17.65 -18.47 -2.49
CA GLY A 362 18.51 -19.66 -2.52
C GLY A 362 19.40 -19.80 -3.75
N HIS A 363 19.49 -18.79 -4.62
CA HIS A 363 20.16 -18.91 -5.92
C HIS A 363 21.60 -18.36 -5.96
N LEU A 364 22.10 -17.76 -4.87
CA LEU A 364 23.35 -16.99 -4.85
C LEU A 364 24.47 -17.58 -4.01
N GLY A 365 24.17 -18.00 -2.77
CA GLY A 365 25.21 -18.43 -1.83
C GLY A 365 26.34 -17.40 -1.69
N PRO A 366 27.59 -17.80 -1.42
CA PRO A 366 28.72 -16.88 -1.28
C PRO A 366 29.27 -16.36 -2.62
N HIS A 367 28.69 -16.72 -3.76
CA HIS A 367 29.29 -16.50 -5.08
C HIS A 367 29.36 -15.02 -5.51
N ALA A 368 28.56 -14.12 -4.94
CA ALA A 368 28.62 -12.67 -5.20
C ALA A 368 29.47 -11.90 -4.18
N THR A 369 30.19 -12.58 -3.28
CA THR A 369 31.12 -11.94 -2.34
C THR A 369 32.15 -11.01 -3.03
N PRO A 370 32.72 -11.35 -4.21
CA PRO A 370 33.64 -10.45 -4.90
C PRO A 370 33.05 -9.06 -5.23
N LEU A 371 31.74 -8.96 -5.47
CA LEU A 371 31.06 -7.69 -5.74
C LEU A 371 31.01 -6.81 -4.49
N ILE A 372 30.78 -7.42 -3.32
CA ILE A 372 30.85 -6.75 -2.03
C ILE A 372 32.27 -6.24 -1.78
N GLU A 373 33.27 -7.09 -2.01
CA GLU A 373 34.68 -6.71 -1.82
C GLU A 373 35.09 -5.54 -2.72
N ASP A 374 34.66 -5.53 -3.99
CA ASP A 374 34.91 -4.41 -4.90
C ASP A 374 34.22 -3.12 -4.44
N ALA A 375 32.93 -3.18 -4.10
CA ALA A 375 32.18 -2.04 -3.61
C ALA A 375 32.84 -1.43 -2.37
N LEU A 376 33.35 -2.29 -1.47
CA LEU A 376 34.13 -1.91 -0.29
C LEU A 376 35.54 -1.41 -0.59
N ARG A 377 36.03 -1.44 -1.83
CA ARG A 377 37.28 -0.76 -2.24
C ARG A 377 37.03 0.67 -2.74
N THR A 378 35.80 1.01 -3.12
CA THR A 378 35.42 2.35 -3.61
C THR A 378 35.28 3.40 -2.49
N ASN A 379 35.26 4.69 -2.83
CA ASN A 379 34.91 5.77 -1.87
C ASN A 379 33.49 6.30 -2.07
N ASP A 380 32.64 5.60 -2.85
CA ASP A 380 31.23 5.98 -3.00
C ASP A 380 30.43 5.47 -1.79
N ALA A 381 30.02 6.38 -0.92
CA ALA A 381 29.27 6.06 0.29
C ALA A 381 27.99 5.26 -0.01
N ARG A 382 27.35 5.45 -1.17
CA ARG A 382 26.12 4.73 -1.53
C ARG A 382 26.41 3.26 -1.82
N LEU A 383 27.48 2.97 -2.57
CA LEU A 383 27.90 1.59 -2.85
C LEU A 383 28.35 0.89 -1.57
N VAL A 384 29.10 1.58 -0.71
CA VAL A 384 29.52 1.03 0.60
C VAL A 384 28.31 0.75 1.50
N THR A 385 27.35 1.66 1.56
CA THR A 385 26.10 1.47 2.33
C THR A 385 25.31 0.26 1.81
N ALA A 386 25.19 0.08 0.50
CA ALA A 386 24.53 -1.10 -0.06
C ALA A 386 25.33 -2.40 0.19
N ALA A 387 26.67 -2.33 0.16
CA ALA A 387 27.55 -3.47 0.32
C ALA A 387 27.58 -4.02 1.76
N VAL A 388 27.31 -3.20 2.79
CA VAL A 388 27.32 -3.65 4.20
C VAL A 388 25.97 -4.21 4.70
N GLY A 389 25.06 -4.50 3.76
CA GLY A 389 23.74 -5.08 4.05
C GLY A 389 23.73 -6.57 4.40
N PRO A 390 22.53 -7.20 4.48
CA PRO A 390 22.36 -8.57 4.98
C PRO A 390 23.16 -9.65 4.26
N TYR A 391 23.40 -9.48 2.95
CA TYR A 391 24.20 -10.41 2.16
C TYR A 391 25.64 -10.49 2.68
N ALA A 392 26.29 -9.34 2.90
CA ALA A 392 27.64 -9.26 3.47
C ALA A 392 27.69 -9.77 4.90
N ALA A 393 26.66 -9.50 5.70
CA ALA A 393 26.56 -10.01 7.06
C ALA A 393 26.56 -11.55 7.12
N ARG A 394 26.02 -12.21 6.09
CA ARG A 394 25.94 -13.67 5.98
C ARG A 394 27.20 -14.30 5.39
N HIS A 395 27.78 -13.68 4.36
CA HIS A 395 28.82 -14.33 3.53
C HIS A 395 30.24 -13.78 3.71
N LEU A 396 30.43 -12.52 4.15
CA LEU A 396 31.79 -12.01 4.39
C LEU A 396 32.44 -12.69 5.59
N GLY A 397 33.71 -13.06 5.44
CA GLY A 397 34.54 -13.52 6.55
C GLY A 397 34.70 -12.46 7.65
N GLN A 398 34.91 -12.90 8.89
CA GLN A 398 34.91 -12.01 10.07
C GLN A 398 35.93 -10.86 9.99
N SER A 399 37.13 -11.12 9.47
CA SER A 399 38.15 -10.08 9.32
C SER A 399 37.73 -9.01 8.30
N GLN A 400 37.24 -9.44 7.12
CA GLN A 400 36.78 -8.54 6.07
C GLN A 400 35.57 -7.72 6.51
N TRP A 401 34.61 -8.35 7.19
CA TRP A 401 33.43 -7.65 7.71
C TRP A 401 33.82 -6.54 8.70
N ARG A 402 34.80 -6.76 9.59
CA ARG A 402 35.30 -5.68 10.48
C ARG A 402 35.95 -4.53 9.72
N GLN A 403 36.69 -4.83 8.65
CA GLN A 403 37.27 -3.79 7.79
C GLN A 403 36.18 -3.00 7.05
N ALA A 404 35.09 -3.66 6.66
CA ALA A 404 33.92 -2.99 6.09
C ALA A 404 33.29 -2.01 7.10
N VAL A 405 33.14 -2.43 8.37
CA VAL A 405 32.65 -1.55 9.45
C VAL A 405 33.54 -0.32 9.62
N LEU A 406 34.86 -0.50 9.71
CA LEU A 406 35.78 0.64 9.80
C LEU A 406 35.64 1.57 8.60
N LYS A 407 35.49 1.01 7.40
CA LYS A 407 35.30 1.81 6.20
C LYS A 407 34.03 2.65 6.24
N CYS A 408 32.92 2.12 6.77
CA CYS A 408 31.71 2.92 6.98
C CYS A 408 32.02 4.15 7.83
N VAL A 409 32.69 3.96 8.96
CA VAL A 409 33.07 5.05 9.86
C VAL A 409 33.98 6.06 9.16
N PHE A 410 34.97 5.61 8.38
CA PHE A 410 35.85 6.51 7.61
C PHE A 410 35.11 7.36 6.57
N LEU A 411 34.06 6.80 5.95
CA LEU A 411 33.26 7.48 4.93
C LEU A 411 32.04 8.23 5.51
N GLY A 412 31.82 8.18 6.82
CA GLY A 412 30.64 8.77 7.46
C GLY A 412 29.33 8.06 7.12
N VAL A 413 29.39 6.77 6.77
CA VAL A 413 28.21 5.91 6.64
C VAL A 413 27.79 5.48 8.05
N PRO A 414 26.53 5.73 8.46
CA PRO A 414 26.05 5.37 9.79
C PRO A 414 26.15 3.85 10.06
N LEU A 415 26.57 3.47 11.27
CA LEU A 415 26.80 2.09 11.66
C LEU A 415 25.52 1.24 11.71
N ASP A 416 24.37 1.86 11.90
CA ASP A 416 23.03 1.30 11.79
C ASP A 416 22.69 0.78 10.38
N ALA A 417 23.42 1.21 9.34
CA ALA A 417 23.34 0.60 8.01
C ALA A 417 24.06 -0.77 7.92
N VAL A 418 24.94 -1.10 8.88
CA VAL A 418 25.70 -2.36 8.86
C VAL A 418 24.84 -3.50 9.40
N ALA A 419 24.44 -4.42 8.52
CA ALA A 419 23.68 -5.58 8.92
C ALA A 419 24.51 -6.53 9.82
N GLY A 420 23.87 -7.04 10.87
CA GLY A 420 24.48 -8.00 11.79
C GLY A 420 25.53 -7.41 12.73
N LEU A 421 25.57 -6.08 12.90
CA LEU A 421 26.52 -5.37 13.75
C LEU A 421 26.56 -5.92 15.18
N ASP A 422 25.42 -6.05 15.85
CA ASP A 422 25.38 -6.54 17.24
C ASP A 422 25.88 -7.98 17.36
N ARG A 423 25.44 -8.85 16.45
CA ARG A 423 25.75 -10.28 16.47
C ARG A 423 27.22 -10.58 16.14
N ARG A 424 27.83 -9.78 15.27
CA ARG A 424 29.21 -10.00 14.79
C ARG A 424 30.23 -9.12 15.49
N SER A 425 29.80 -8.20 16.34
CA SER A 425 30.69 -7.40 17.19
C SER A 425 31.51 -8.28 18.12
N GLY A 426 32.68 -7.78 18.52
CA GLY A 426 33.55 -8.48 19.45
C GLY A 426 34.80 -7.67 19.77
N PRO A 427 35.67 -8.17 20.66
CA PRO A 427 36.77 -7.39 21.26
C PRO A 427 37.68 -6.72 20.23
N GLU A 428 37.95 -7.41 19.11
CA GLU A 428 38.80 -6.87 18.05
C GLU A 428 38.16 -5.69 17.32
N LEU A 429 36.85 -5.72 17.07
CA LEU A 429 36.16 -4.58 16.45
C LEU A 429 36.14 -3.38 17.40
N THR A 430 35.86 -3.61 18.69
CA THR A 430 35.93 -2.57 19.73
C THR A 430 37.32 -1.94 19.78
N ARG A 431 38.38 -2.76 19.76
CA ARG A 431 39.77 -2.28 19.72
C ARG A 431 40.04 -1.42 18.48
N MET A 432 39.55 -1.85 17.31
CA MET A 432 39.69 -1.12 16.05
C MET A 432 38.97 0.24 16.08
N LEU A 433 37.72 0.28 16.57
CA LEU A 433 36.93 1.51 16.72
C LEU A 433 37.56 2.47 17.74
N ALA A 434 38.10 1.95 18.85
CA ALA A 434 38.81 2.76 19.85
C ALA A 434 40.08 3.39 19.27
N ALA A 435 40.84 2.64 18.47
CA ALA A 435 42.02 3.15 17.78
C ALA A 435 41.65 4.27 16.79
N PHE A 436 40.58 4.08 16.02
CA PHE A 436 40.04 5.12 15.13
C PHE A 436 39.63 6.39 15.90
N ALA A 437 38.90 6.23 17.01
CA ALA A 437 38.44 7.35 17.84
C ALA A 437 39.63 8.14 18.42
N ALA A 438 40.66 7.44 18.90
CA ALA A 438 41.88 8.05 19.42
C ALA A 438 42.64 8.83 18.33
N GLU A 439 42.76 8.27 17.12
CA GLU A 439 43.41 8.95 15.98
C GLU A 439 42.66 10.22 15.55
N ARG A 440 41.32 10.16 15.48
CA ARG A 440 40.47 11.34 15.18
C ARG A 440 40.65 12.43 16.23
N THR A 441 40.58 12.05 17.50
CA THR A 441 40.73 12.98 18.63
C THR A 441 42.12 13.63 18.64
N ALA A 442 43.18 12.85 18.44
CA ALA A 442 44.55 13.37 18.35
C ALA A 442 44.75 14.34 17.18
N ALA A 443 44.02 14.15 16.08
CA ALA A 443 43.99 15.04 14.93
C ALA A 443 43.03 16.25 15.11
N GLY A 444 42.39 16.42 16.27
CA GLY A 444 41.43 17.50 16.53
C GLY A 444 40.12 17.38 15.75
N ARG A 445 39.76 16.17 15.30
CA ARG A 445 38.56 15.90 14.51
C ARG A 445 37.50 15.18 15.35
N ALA A 446 36.22 15.51 15.15
CA ALA A 446 35.12 14.88 15.87
C ALA A 446 35.03 13.36 15.59
N VAL A 447 34.65 12.59 16.60
CA VAL A 447 34.35 11.16 16.46
C VAL A 447 32.84 11.02 16.24
N PRO A 448 32.38 10.18 15.31
CA PRO A 448 30.95 9.95 15.10
C PRO A 448 30.24 9.42 16.36
N ASP A 449 29.01 9.87 16.61
CA ASP A 449 28.24 9.52 17.82
C ASP A 449 27.95 8.01 17.90
N ASP A 450 27.64 7.38 16.77
CA ASP A 450 27.41 5.94 16.66
C ASP A 450 28.67 5.10 17.00
N VAL A 451 29.88 5.67 16.86
CA VAL A 451 31.12 5.06 17.36
C VAL A 451 31.24 5.21 18.87
N HIS A 452 30.88 6.38 19.42
CA HIS A 452 30.89 6.62 20.86
C HIS A 452 29.93 5.67 21.60
N GLU A 453 28.70 5.54 21.11
CA GLU A 453 27.68 4.62 21.65
C GLU A 453 28.15 3.16 21.67
N ARG A 454 29.05 2.79 20.75
CA ARG A 454 29.60 1.43 20.68
C ARG A 454 30.79 1.19 21.61
N LEU A 455 31.55 2.24 21.92
CA LEU A 455 32.68 2.17 22.84
C LEU A 455 32.24 2.33 24.30
N ASP A 456 31.19 3.10 24.54
CA ASP A 456 30.61 3.37 25.85
C ASP A 456 29.08 3.26 25.75
N PRO A 457 28.53 2.03 25.71
CA PRO A 457 27.10 1.83 25.57
C PRO A 457 26.38 2.40 26.79
N PRO A 458 25.27 3.13 26.60
CA PRO A 458 24.47 3.63 27.72
C PRO A 458 24.05 2.45 28.62
N PRO A 459 23.93 2.66 29.94
CA PRO A 459 23.49 1.62 30.85
C PRO A 459 22.17 1.02 30.35
N ALA A 460 22.09 -0.31 30.32
CA ALA A 460 20.89 -1.00 29.86
C ALA A 460 19.69 -0.50 30.68
N PRO A 461 18.53 -0.21 30.05
CA PRO A 461 17.34 0.15 30.79
C PRO A 461 17.01 -0.98 31.77
N ASP A 462 16.82 -0.63 33.04
CA ASP A 462 16.51 -1.56 34.11
C ASP A 462 15.36 -2.47 33.68
N THR A 463 15.67 -3.73 33.37
CA THR A 463 14.65 -4.76 33.18
C THR A 463 13.98 -4.95 34.54
N LEU A 464 12.74 -4.46 34.67
CA LEU A 464 11.87 -4.78 35.79
C LEU A 464 11.86 -6.32 35.97
N PRO A 465 12.04 -6.84 37.20
CA PRO A 465 12.04 -8.26 37.43
C PRO A 465 10.71 -8.86 36.96
N ALA A 466 10.79 -9.97 36.22
CA ALA A 466 9.64 -10.79 35.91
C ALA A 466 8.90 -11.12 37.21
N GLN A 467 7.64 -10.68 37.31
CA GLN A 467 6.76 -11.06 38.41
C GLN A 467 6.57 -12.57 38.37
N ALA A 468 6.87 -13.20 39.51
CA ALA A 468 6.79 -14.64 39.75
C ALA A 468 5.35 -15.16 39.85
#